data_AF-A0A425WPU9-F1
#
_entry.id   AF-A0A425WPU9-F1
#
_cell.length_a   1.000
_cell.length_b   1.000
_cell.length_c   1.000
_cell.angle_alpha   90.00
_cell.angle_beta   90.00
_cell.angle_gamma   90.00
#
_symmetry.space_group_name_H-M   'P 1'
#
loop_
_entity.id
_entity.type
_entity.pdbx_description
1 polymer ?
#
loop_
_entity_poly.entity_id
_entity_poly.type
_entity_poly.pdbx_seq_one_letter_code
_entity_poly.pdbx_strand_id
1 'polypeptide(L)'
;MCCGLCIPRGSRSYTTSATSCSLSGCLHVEAIACDMNADFECAFLKRHPYLDIVYEYFHLVKNFNEKVICKVRKDEQARLKEEGDVEAARALKHSKYILKSSADTRERKERDARAGKVVSRGSALFGKQEVVQRGGARKATRSSYPKTSCPLPATS
;
A
#
# COMPACT_ATOMS: atom_id res chain seq x y z
N MET A 1 5.04 -7.04 -18.48
CA MET A 1 4.55 -8.33 -17.98
C MET A 1 3.31 -8.05 -17.16
N CYS A 2 2.11 -8.28 -17.70
CA CYS A 2 0.84 -8.15 -16.97
C CYS A 2 0.54 -9.46 -16.25
N CYS A 3 0.47 -9.42 -14.92
CA CYS A 3 0.00 -10.54 -14.11
C CYS A 3 -1.50 -10.37 -13.87
N GLY A 4 -2.34 -10.84 -14.81
CA GLY A 4 -3.78 -10.96 -14.58
C GLY A 4 -4.09 -12.25 -13.82
N LEU A 5 -4.85 -12.15 -12.72
CA LEU A 5 -5.37 -13.30 -11.97
C LEU A 5 -6.79 -13.60 -12.46
N CYS A 6 -7.03 -14.82 -12.94
CA CYS A 6 -8.37 -15.29 -13.32
C CYS A 6 -9.06 -15.94 -12.12
N ILE A 7 -10.36 -15.66 -11.91
CA ILE A 7 -11.17 -16.28 -10.85
C ILE A 7 -12.21 -17.22 -11.48
N PRO A 8 -12.12 -18.55 -11.30
CA PRO A 8 -13.12 -19.50 -11.81
C PRO A 8 -14.30 -19.68 -10.84
N ARG A 9 -15.48 -20.08 -11.38
CA ARG A 9 -16.69 -20.40 -10.57
C ARG A 9 -16.38 -21.43 -9.49
N GLY A 10 -16.79 -21.14 -8.25
CA GLY A 10 -16.86 -22.12 -7.16
C GLY A 10 -15.59 -22.32 -6.33
N SER A 11 -14.52 -21.53 -6.50
CA SER A 11 -13.31 -21.68 -5.67
C SER A 11 -12.77 -20.35 -5.12
N ARG A 12 -12.53 -20.29 -3.80
CA ARG A 12 -11.83 -19.19 -3.10
C ARG A 12 -10.30 -19.35 -3.23
N SER A 13 -9.81 -19.66 -4.42
CA SER A 13 -8.39 -19.95 -4.62
C SER A 13 -7.91 -19.33 -5.91
N TYR A 14 -6.93 -18.44 -5.76
CA TYR A 14 -6.32 -17.66 -6.82
C TYR A 14 -5.20 -18.48 -7.47
N THR A 15 -5.32 -18.84 -8.75
CA THR A 15 -4.24 -19.52 -9.49
C THR A 15 -3.50 -18.54 -10.38
N THR A 16 -2.20 -18.38 -10.10
CA THR A 16 -1.25 -17.63 -10.93
C THR A 16 -0.55 -18.59 -11.88
N SER A 17 -1.07 -18.81 -13.09
CA SER A 17 -0.28 -19.51 -14.12
C SER A 17 -0.58 -18.99 -15.51
N ALA A 18 0.45 -18.39 -16.11
CA ALA A 18 0.50 -18.07 -17.52
C ALA A 18 0.77 -19.37 -18.30
N THR A 19 -0.25 -19.90 -18.96
CA THR A 19 -0.08 -20.95 -19.97
C THR A 19 -0.93 -20.57 -21.15
N SER A 20 -0.31 -20.47 -22.32
CA SER A 20 -0.97 -20.30 -23.61
C SER A 20 -1.95 -21.47 -23.82
N CYS A 21 -3.24 -21.22 -23.62
CA CYS A 21 -4.27 -22.24 -23.79
C CYS A 21 -4.65 -22.32 -25.27
N SER A 22 -4.33 -23.44 -25.91
CA SER A 22 -4.82 -23.81 -27.23
C SER A 22 -6.31 -24.19 -27.17
N LEU A 23 -6.97 -24.12 -28.33
CA LEU A 23 -8.42 -24.00 -28.61
C LEU A 23 -9.42 -25.02 -28.00
N SER A 24 -9.10 -25.84 -27.00
CA SER A 24 -10.02 -26.86 -26.47
C SER A 24 -10.05 -26.96 -24.94
N GLY A 25 -9.96 -25.82 -24.25
CA GLY A 25 -9.99 -25.81 -22.78
C GLY A 25 -10.07 -24.43 -22.16
N CYS A 26 -10.76 -23.48 -22.80
CA CYS A 26 -10.92 -22.15 -22.21
C CYS A 26 -11.80 -22.26 -20.96
N LEU A 27 -11.16 -22.19 -19.79
CA LEU A 27 -11.82 -21.86 -18.53
C LEU A 27 -12.76 -20.68 -18.81
N HIS A 28 -14.05 -20.85 -18.52
CA HIS A 28 -15.01 -19.77 -18.59
C HIS A 28 -14.61 -18.72 -17.55
N VAL A 29 -13.93 -17.66 -18.00
CA VAL A 29 -13.52 -16.54 -17.16
C VAL A 29 -14.71 -15.60 -17.01
N GLU A 30 -15.10 -15.34 -15.77
CA GLU A 30 -16.25 -14.47 -15.47
C GLU A 30 -15.81 -13.08 -15.07
N ALA A 31 -14.71 -13.00 -14.33
CA ALA A 31 -14.18 -11.76 -13.81
C ALA A 31 -12.66 -11.69 -13.97
N ILE A 32 -12.17 -10.47 -14.16
CA ILE A 32 -10.74 -10.17 -14.21
C ILE A 32 -10.42 -9.12 -13.16
N ALA A 33 -9.41 -9.40 -12.33
CA ALA A 33 -8.80 -8.39 -11.48
C ALA A 33 -7.83 -7.53 -12.31
N CYS A 34 -8.13 -6.24 -12.46
CA CYS A 34 -7.31 -5.30 -13.24
C CYS A 34 -6.75 -4.17 -12.38
N ASP A 35 -5.68 -3.54 -12.85
CA ASP A 35 -5.30 -2.24 -12.30
C ASP A 35 -6.35 -1.17 -12.71
N MET A 36 -6.37 -0.03 -12.03
CA MET A 36 -7.36 1.03 -12.32
C MET A 36 -6.98 1.87 -13.56
N ASN A 37 -6.42 1.26 -14.60
CA ASN A 37 -6.20 1.91 -15.88
C ASN A 37 -7.37 1.62 -16.84
N ALA A 38 -8.01 2.69 -17.29
CA ALA A 38 -9.13 2.63 -18.22
C ALA A 38 -8.78 1.93 -19.55
N ASP A 39 -7.52 1.97 -19.98
CA ASP A 39 -7.11 1.31 -21.24
C ASP A 39 -7.30 -0.20 -21.18
N PHE A 40 -7.03 -0.82 -20.03
CA PHE A 40 -7.21 -2.27 -19.87
C PHE A 40 -8.69 -2.63 -19.81
N GLU A 41 -9.48 -1.85 -19.08
CA GLU A 41 -10.94 -2.02 -19.04
C GLU A 41 -11.54 -1.96 -20.45
N CYS A 42 -11.21 -0.92 -21.21
CA CYS A 42 -11.64 -0.78 -22.59
C CYS A 42 -11.21 -1.96 -23.47
N ALA A 43 -9.96 -2.43 -23.33
CA ALA A 43 -9.45 -3.55 -24.10
C ALA A 43 -10.18 -4.87 -23.77
N PHE A 44 -10.49 -5.12 -22.49
CA PHE A 44 -11.22 -6.30 -22.07
C PHE A 44 -12.67 -6.26 -22.53
N LEU A 45 -13.40 -5.17 -22.26
CA LEU A 45 -14.81 -5.05 -22.63
C LEU A 45 -15.02 -5.06 -24.15
N LYS A 46 -14.07 -4.52 -24.93
CA LYS A 46 -14.13 -4.58 -26.39
C LYS A 46 -14.06 -6.01 -26.94
N ARG A 47 -13.32 -6.91 -26.29
CA ARG A 47 -13.13 -8.30 -26.75
C ARG A 47 -14.11 -9.27 -26.07
N HIS A 48 -14.46 -9.01 -24.81
CA HIS A 48 -15.29 -9.86 -23.97
C HIS A 48 -16.26 -9.00 -23.14
N PRO A 49 -17.42 -8.63 -23.70
CA PRO A 49 -18.38 -7.73 -23.03
C PRO A 49 -19.04 -8.31 -21.78
N TYR A 50 -18.96 -9.63 -21.59
CA TYR A 50 -19.55 -10.35 -20.45
C TYR A 50 -18.65 -10.40 -19.21
N LEU A 51 -17.42 -9.86 -19.28
CA LEU A 51 -16.48 -9.91 -18.17
C LEU A 51 -16.79 -8.85 -17.12
N ASP A 52 -16.84 -9.27 -15.87
CA ASP A 52 -16.85 -8.37 -14.72
C ASP A 52 -15.42 -7.89 -14.44
N ILE A 53 -15.22 -6.57 -14.48
CA ILE A 53 -13.92 -5.97 -14.18
C ILE A 53 -13.89 -5.57 -12.70
N VAL A 54 -12.99 -6.22 -11.96
CA VAL A 54 -12.77 -5.97 -10.53
C VAL A 54 -11.42 -5.29 -10.37
N TYR A 55 -11.35 -4.23 -9.57
CA TYR A 55 -10.08 -3.57 -9.31
C TYR A 55 -9.26 -4.32 -8.26
N GLU A 56 -7.99 -4.54 -8.57
CA GLU A 56 -7.07 -5.28 -7.72
C GLU A 56 -6.71 -4.44 -6.47
N TYR A 57 -6.72 -5.12 -5.31
CA TYR A 57 -6.60 -4.49 -3.99
C TYR A 57 -5.32 -3.65 -3.84
N PHE A 58 -4.19 -4.13 -4.33
CA PHE A 58 -2.93 -3.40 -4.22
C PHE A 58 -2.98 -2.07 -4.97
N HIS A 59 -3.59 -2.02 -6.16
CA HIS A 59 -3.73 -0.78 -6.93
C HIS A 59 -4.71 0.20 -6.29
N LEU A 60 -5.81 -0.27 -5.70
CA LEU A 60 -6.74 0.56 -4.93
C LEU A 60 -6.01 1.25 -3.77
N VAL A 61 -5.30 0.47 -2.94
CA VAL A 61 -4.56 1.00 -1.78
C VAL A 61 -3.41 1.90 -2.24
N LYS A 62 -2.71 1.58 -3.32
CA LYS A 62 -1.65 2.42 -3.88
C LYS A 62 -2.20 3.78 -4.33
N ASN A 63 -3.30 3.79 -5.09
CA ASN A 63 -3.91 5.01 -5.59
C ASN A 63 -4.36 5.91 -4.43
N PHE A 64 -5.03 5.34 -3.43
CA PHE A 64 -5.44 6.09 -2.24
C PHE A 64 -4.25 6.72 -1.49
N ASN A 65 -3.16 5.97 -1.32
CA ASN A 65 -1.94 6.50 -0.70
C ASN A 65 -1.29 7.63 -1.53
N GLU A 66 -1.42 7.59 -2.85
CA GLU A 66 -0.85 8.59 -3.78
C GLU A 66 -1.71 9.85 -3.90
N LYS A 67 -3.03 9.70 -4.01
CA LYS A 67 -3.97 10.79 -4.28
C LYS A 67 -4.51 11.45 -3.02
N VAL A 68 -4.72 10.70 -1.95
CA VAL A 68 -5.34 11.18 -0.70
C VAL A 68 -4.29 11.34 0.40
N ILE A 69 -3.68 10.25 0.85
CA ILE A 69 -2.76 10.28 2.00
C ILE A 69 -1.57 11.21 1.75
N CYS A 70 -1.06 11.25 0.52
CA CYS A 70 0.06 12.13 0.19
C CYS A 70 -0.28 13.63 0.36
N LYS A 71 -1.50 14.04 0.01
CA LYS A 71 -1.95 15.43 0.17
C LYS A 71 -2.14 15.77 1.65
N VAL A 72 -2.95 14.98 2.35
CA VAL A 72 -3.19 15.13 3.81
C VAL A 72 -1.88 15.23 4.58
N ARG A 73 -0.91 14.36 4.28
CA ARG A 73 0.40 14.35 4.92
C ARG A 73 1.22 15.62 4.65
N LYS A 74 1.13 16.19 3.44
CA LYS A 74 1.83 17.44 3.09
C LYS A 74 1.16 18.64 3.75
N ASP A 75 -0.17 18.66 3.76
CA ASP A 75 -0.96 19.75 4.36
C ASP A 75 -0.70 19.79 5.87
N GLU A 76 -0.72 18.63 6.54
CA GLU A 76 -0.40 18.54 7.96
C GLU A 76 1.07 18.89 8.26
N GLN A 77 1.99 18.50 7.37
CA GLN A 77 3.39 18.95 7.47
C GLN A 77 3.55 20.45 7.33
N ALA A 78 2.73 21.12 6.51
CA ALA A 78 2.76 22.57 6.38
C ALA A 78 2.22 23.23 7.64
N ARG A 79 1.06 22.77 8.14
CA ARG A 79 0.45 23.24 9.39
C ARG A 79 1.41 23.15 10.59
N LEU A 80 2.06 22.00 10.79
CA LEU A 80 3.01 21.81 11.89
C LEU A 80 4.24 22.72 11.78
N LYS A 81 4.69 23.04 10.56
CA LYS A 81 5.80 23.99 10.37
C LYS A 81 5.39 25.41 10.68
N GLU A 82 4.17 25.81 10.32
CA GLU A 82 3.62 27.13 10.66
C GLU A 82 3.47 27.30 12.18
N GLU A 83 3.13 26.22 12.89
CA GLU A 83 3.05 26.18 14.36
C GLU A 83 4.42 26.09 15.06
N GLY A 84 5.51 25.94 14.30
CA GLY A 84 6.88 25.83 14.83
C GLY A 84 7.28 24.41 15.31
N ASP A 85 6.43 23.40 15.17
CA ASP A 85 6.75 22.00 15.50
C ASP A 85 7.44 21.28 14.34
N VAL A 86 8.73 21.64 14.14
CA VAL A 86 9.56 21.11 13.06
C VAL A 86 9.82 19.60 13.21
N GLU A 87 9.91 19.09 14.44
CA GLU A 87 10.18 17.67 14.68
C GLU A 87 8.95 16.80 14.38
N ALA A 88 7.74 17.22 14.76
CA ALA A 88 6.52 16.53 14.35
C ALA A 88 6.31 16.59 12.83
N ALA A 89 6.60 17.72 12.19
CA ALA A 89 6.55 17.81 10.73
C ALA A 89 7.55 16.83 10.08
N ARG A 90 8.76 16.69 10.64
CA ARG A 90 9.78 15.76 10.14
C ARG A 90 9.34 14.30 10.30
N ALA A 91 8.68 13.96 11.39
CA ALA A 91 8.14 12.62 11.65
C ALA A 91 7.17 12.14 10.55
N LEU A 92 6.42 13.06 9.93
CA LEU A 92 5.47 12.74 8.86
C LEU A 92 6.11 12.49 7.48
N LYS A 93 7.42 12.64 7.29
CA LYS A 93 8.06 12.50 5.96
C LYS A 93 7.93 11.09 5.35
N HIS A 94 7.87 10.07 6.19
CA HIS A 94 7.90 8.65 5.78
C HIS A 94 6.60 7.88 6.06
N SER A 95 5.48 8.59 6.29
CA SER A 95 4.19 8.00 6.64
C SER A 95 3.23 7.75 5.47
N LYS A 96 3.66 7.96 4.21
CA LYS A 96 2.80 7.84 3.01
C LYS A 96 2.06 6.49 2.90
N TYR A 97 2.70 5.38 3.25
CA TYR A 97 2.13 4.03 3.09
C TYR A 97 1.65 3.42 4.41
N ILE A 98 1.12 4.25 5.31
CA ILE A 98 0.63 3.82 6.62
C ILE A 98 -0.41 2.69 6.49
N LEU A 99 -1.28 2.74 5.48
CA LEU A 99 -2.34 1.75 5.25
C LEU A 99 -1.82 0.39 4.73
N LYS A 100 -0.60 0.36 4.18
CA LYS A 100 0.06 -0.92 3.84
C LYS A 100 0.86 -1.51 4.99
N SER A 101 0.98 -0.79 6.10
CA SER A 101 1.78 -1.26 7.25
C SER A 101 0.88 -2.02 8.21
N SER A 102 1.20 -3.31 8.46
CA SER A 102 0.50 -4.09 9.48
C SER A 102 1.09 -3.84 10.88
N ALA A 103 0.26 -4.00 11.91
CA ALA A 103 0.67 -3.88 13.30
C ALA A 103 1.86 -4.80 13.61
N ASP A 104 1.76 -6.07 13.21
CA ASP A 104 2.80 -7.09 13.39
C ASP A 104 4.11 -6.71 12.70
N THR A 105 4.03 -6.20 11.46
CA THR A 105 5.23 -5.75 10.73
C THR A 105 5.89 -4.59 11.46
N ARG A 106 5.12 -3.67 12.06
CA ARG A 106 5.66 -2.60 12.89
C ARG A 106 6.29 -3.14 14.17
N GLU A 107 5.69 -4.12 14.85
CA GLU A 107 6.27 -4.71 16.08
C GLU A 107 7.57 -5.44 15.81
N ARG A 108 7.61 -6.22 14.73
CA ARG A 108 8.82 -6.88 14.28
C ARG A 108 9.93 -5.86 14.02
N LYS A 109 9.63 -4.77 13.31
CA LYS A 109 10.60 -3.70 13.06
C LYS A 109 11.08 -3.00 14.33
N GLU A 110 10.19 -2.75 15.29
CA GLU A 110 10.58 -2.19 16.59
C GLU A 110 11.44 -3.16 17.40
N ARG A 111 11.17 -4.47 17.33
CA ARG A 111 12.00 -5.51 17.97
C ARG A 111 13.38 -5.60 17.30
N ASP A 112 13.41 -5.64 15.97
CA ASP A 112 14.64 -5.66 15.19
C ASP A 112 15.48 -4.38 15.44
N ALA A 113 14.82 -3.22 15.60
CA ALA A 113 15.50 -1.98 15.99
C ALA A 113 16.10 -2.06 17.40
N ARG A 114 15.36 -2.59 18.39
CA ARG A 114 15.88 -2.82 19.74
C ARG A 114 17.06 -3.79 19.77
N ALA A 115 17.05 -4.77 18.87
CA ALA A 115 18.13 -5.74 18.70
C ALA A 115 19.31 -5.21 17.86
N GLY A 116 19.27 -3.98 17.34
CA GLY A 116 20.33 -3.43 16.50
C GLY A 116 20.52 -4.18 15.18
N LYS A 117 19.46 -4.80 14.64
CA LYS A 117 19.55 -5.65 13.46
C LYS A 117 19.92 -4.84 12.21
N VAL A 118 20.90 -5.33 11.48
CA VAL A 118 21.34 -4.75 10.20
C VAL A 118 20.30 -5.01 9.12
N VAL A 119 19.85 -3.96 8.45
CA VAL A 119 18.87 -4.00 7.34
C VAL A 119 19.57 -4.02 5.99
N SER A 120 20.70 -3.32 5.88
CA SER A 120 21.52 -3.29 4.68
C SER A 120 22.98 -3.36 5.08
N ARG A 121 23.68 -4.37 4.56
CA ARG A 121 25.12 -4.52 4.76
C ARG A 121 25.85 -3.43 3.99
N GLY A 122 26.86 -2.85 4.64
CA GLY A 122 27.77 -1.93 3.98
C GLY A 122 28.60 -2.64 2.92
N SER A 123 29.12 -1.86 1.96
CA SER A 123 30.04 -2.36 0.94
C SER A 123 31.05 -1.29 0.58
N ALA A 124 32.32 -1.59 0.74
CA ALA A 124 33.41 -0.68 0.37
C ALA A 124 33.41 -0.37 -1.14
N LEU A 125 33.11 -1.37 -1.98
CA LEU A 125 33.05 -1.24 -3.44
C LEU A 125 32.08 -0.16 -3.93
N PHE A 126 30.98 0.07 -3.18
CA PHE A 126 29.97 1.07 -3.54
C PHE A 126 29.91 2.24 -2.55
N GLY A 127 30.88 2.36 -1.63
CA GLY A 127 30.87 3.39 -0.59
C GLY A 127 29.62 3.38 0.31
N LYS A 128 28.93 2.24 0.39
CA LYS A 128 27.68 2.12 1.16
C LYS A 128 27.99 1.83 2.62
N GLN A 129 27.48 2.67 3.51
CA GLN A 129 27.52 2.44 4.94
C GLN A 129 26.50 1.37 5.35
N GLU A 130 26.81 0.65 6.43
CA GLU A 130 25.87 -0.28 7.03
C GLU A 130 24.68 0.47 7.63
N VAL A 131 23.47 -0.02 7.35
CA VAL A 131 22.23 0.60 7.84
C VAL A 131 21.54 -0.34 8.82
N VAL A 132 21.40 0.13 10.06
CA VAL A 132 20.69 -0.58 11.14
C VAL A 132 19.20 -0.20 11.13
N GLN A 133 18.35 -1.12 11.56
CA GLN A 133 16.91 -0.92 11.65
C GLN A 133 16.59 0.23 12.61
N ARG A 134 15.89 1.25 12.10
CA ARG A 134 15.42 2.38 12.91
C ARG A 134 14.13 2.01 13.66
N GLY A 135 14.06 2.38 14.94
CA GLY A 135 12.88 2.26 15.79
C GLY A 135 12.15 3.59 15.99
N GLY A 136 11.09 3.58 16.80
CA GLY A 136 10.37 4.80 17.24
C GLY A 136 9.25 5.28 16.30
N ALA A 137 8.94 4.52 15.23
CA ALA A 137 7.90 4.88 14.27
C ALA A 137 6.51 4.95 14.91
N ARG A 138 6.25 4.14 15.95
CA ARG A 138 4.99 4.20 16.72
C ARG A 138 4.82 5.48 17.51
N LYS A 139 5.88 5.99 18.15
CA LYS A 139 5.81 7.23 18.94
C LYS A 139 5.57 8.44 18.04
N ALA A 140 6.30 8.50 16.93
CA ALA A 140 6.18 9.52 15.90
C ALA A 140 4.76 9.65 15.31
N THR A 141 4.09 8.51 15.07
CA THR A 141 2.71 8.52 14.55
C THR A 141 1.67 8.81 15.62
N ARG A 142 1.93 8.53 16.90
CA ARG A 142 0.96 8.76 17.98
C ARG A 142 0.96 10.22 18.47
N SER A 143 2.10 10.91 18.42
CA SER A 143 2.16 12.33 18.82
C SER A 143 1.68 13.29 17.73
N SER A 144 1.65 12.86 16.47
CA SER A 144 1.22 13.71 15.35
C SER A 144 -0.31 13.86 15.25
N TYR A 145 -1.09 13.06 15.96
CA TYR A 145 -2.53 13.27 16.05
C TYR A 145 -2.83 14.04 17.34
N PRO A 146 -3.45 15.22 17.28
CA PRO A 146 -4.00 15.81 18.48
C PRO A 146 -5.00 14.81 19.07
N LYS A 147 -4.99 14.63 20.39
CA LYS A 147 -6.07 13.91 21.09
C LYS A 147 -7.33 14.78 21.04
N THR A 148 -7.87 15.08 19.86
CA THR A 148 -9.20 15.63 19.76
C THR A 148 -10.15 14.52 20.14
N SER A 149 -10.77 14.65 21.31
CA SER A 149 -12.04 14.00 21.58
C SER A 149 -13.03 14.55 20.54
N CYS A 150 -13.13 13.90 19.38
CA CYS A 150 -14.25 14.16 18.50
C CYS A 150 -15.52 13.81 19.29
N PRO A 151 -16.44 14.75 19.55
CA PRO A 151 -17.74 14.39 20.09
C PRO A 151 -18.40 13.50 19.04
N LEU A 152 -18.75 12.28 19.41
CA LEU A 152 -19.59 11.44 18.56
C LEU A 152 -20.89 12.21 18.31
N PRO A 153 -21.40 12.28 17.06
CA PRO A 153 -22.69 12.90 16.82
C PRO A 153 -23.74 12.16 17.64
N ALA A 154 -24.52 12.91 18.42
CA ALA A 154 -25.64 12.36 19.17
C ALA A 154 -26.58 11.68 18.17
N THR A 155 -26.82 10.39 18.36
CA THR A 155 -27.83 9.65 17.62
C THR A 155 -29.19 10.25 17.97
N SER A 156 -29.85 10.85 16.97
CA SER A 156 -31.23 11.30 17.02
C SER A 156 -32.20 10.12 17.06
#